data_AF-A0A9D2PK11-F1
#
_entry.id   AF-A0A9D2PK11-F1
#
_cell.length_a   1.000
_cell.length_b   1.000
_cell.length_c   1.000
_cell.angle_alpha   90.00
_cell.angle_beta   90.00
_cell.angle_gamma   90.00
#
_symmetry.space_group_name_H-M   'P 1'
#
loop_
_entity.id
_entity.type
_entity.pdbx_description
1 polymer ?
#
loop_
_entity_poly.entity_id
_entity_poly.type
_entity_poly.pdbx_seq_one_letter_code
_entity_poly.pdbx_strand_id
1 'polypeptide(L)'
;MVGIILATHGDFAKGILQSGSMIFGDQPNVAAVTLQPSEGPADIRAKMEEAVASFDDPDQVLIMVDLWGGTPFNQANGLIDGHEDTWAIVAGLNLPMLIDAYAS
;
A
#
# COMPACT_ATOMS: atom_id res chain seq x y z
N MET A 1 1.80 4.29 -14.76
CA MET A 1 0.64 4.17 -13.85
C MET A 1 1.23 4.14 -12.46
N VAL A 2 0.71 4.91 -11.52
CA VAL A 2 1.25 4.93 -10.15
C VAL A 2 1.01 3.56 -9.51
N GLY A 3 2.04 2.94 -8.95
CA GLY A 3 1.90 1.70 -8.19
C GLY A 3 1.23 1.96 -6.85
N ILE A 4 0.27 1.13 -6.45
CA ILE A 4 -0.48 1.30 -5.21
C ILE A 4 -0.19 0.16 -4.24
N ILE A 5 0.34 0.51 -3.07
CA ILE A 5 0.51 -0.42 -1.95
C ILE A 5 -0.59 -0.16 -0.92
N LEU A 6 -1.35 -1.20 -0.58
CA LEU A 6 -2.30 -1.19 0.52
C LEU A 6 -1.66 -1.90 1.71
N ALA A 7 -1.16 -1.15 2.69
CA ALA A 7 -0.40 -1.71 3.82
C ALA A 7 -1.14 -1.54 5.15
N THR A 8 -1.58 -2.65 5.75
CA THR A 8 -2.42 -2.61 6.97
C THR A 8 -2.04 -3.69 7.99
N HIS A 9 -2.48 -3.53 9.23
CA HIS A 9 -2.54 -4.62 10.19
C HIS A 9 -3.61 -5.64 9.78
N GLY A 10 -3.31 -6.93 9.97
CA GLY A 10 -4.22 -8.02 9.62
C GLY A 10 -4.66 -8.00 8.16
N ASP A 11 -5.79 -8.63 7.85
CA ASP A 11 -6.25 -8.81 6.46
C ASP A 11 -7.07 -7.65 5.88
N PHE A 12 -7.05 -6.46 6.50
CA PHE A 12 -7.83 -5.31 6.00
C PHE A 12 -7.45 -4.93 4.56
N ALA A 13 -6.16 -4.83 4.24
CA ALA A 13 -5.66 -4.59 2.88
C ALA A 13 -6.19 -5.60 1.85
N LYS A 14 -6.28 -6.88 2.22
CA LYS A 14 -6.82 -7.92 1.32
C LYS A 14 -8.32 -7.75 1.10
N GLY A 15 -9.07 -7.50 2.17
CA GLY A 15 -10.52 -7.31 2.09
C GLY A 15 -10.92 -6.08 1.30
N ILE A 16 -10.20 -4.97 1.48
CA ILE A 16 -10.48 -3.73 0.74
C ILE A 16 -10.04 -3.85 -0.72
N LEU A 17 -8.93 -4.52 -1.02
CA LEU A 17 -8.53 -4.84 -2.40
C LEU A 17 -9.60 -5.69 -3.10
N GLN A 18 -10.09 -6.73 -2.42
CA GLN A 18 -11.16 -7.59 -2.94
C GLN A 18 -12.45 -6.82 -3.20
N SER A 19 -12.80 -5.87 -2.32
CA SER A 19 -13.94 -4.96 -2.53
C SER A 19 -13.72 -4.02 -3.72
N GLY A 20 -12.50 -3.47 -3.86
CA GLY A 20 -12.09 -2.65 -5.00
C GLY A 20 -12.20 -3.40 -6.33
N SER A 21 -11.65 -4.61 -6.42
CA SER A 21 -11.76 -5.48 -7.59
C SER A 21 -13.21 -5.79 -7.95
N MET A 22 -14.08 -6.03 -6.96
CA MET A 22 -15.50 -6.29 -7.21
C MET A 22 -16.23 -5.08 -7.83
N ILE A 23 -15.80 -3.85 -7.51
CA ILE A 23 -16.43 -2.62 -7.99
C ILE A 23 -15.83 -2.14 -9.31
N PHE A 24 -14.50 -2.16 -9.43
CA PHE A 24 -13.76 -1.50 -10.52
C PHE A 24 -13.06 -2.49 -11.47
N GLY A 25 -13.15 -3.80 -11.18
CA GLY A 25 -12.33 -4.81 -11.83
C GLY A 25 -10.91 -4.86 -11.29
N ASP A 26 -10.17 -5.90 -11.65
CA ASP A 26 -8.77 -6.04 -11.24
C ASP A 26 -7.93 -4.92 -11.83
N GLN A 27 -7.11 -4.30 -10.99
CA GLN A 27 -6.20 -3.23 -11.37
C GLN A 27 -4.76 -3.74 -11.42
N PRO A 28 -3.98 -3.42 -12.46
CA PRO A 28 -2.55 -3.71 -12.48
C PRO A 28 -1.81 -2.82 -11.48
N ASN A 29 -0.63 -3.25 -11.02
CA ASN A 29 0.23 -2.49 -10.11
C ASN A 29 -0.44 -2.09 -8.78
N VAL A 30 -1.31 -2.95 -8.25
CA VAL A 30 -1.90 -2.80 -6.91
C VAL A 30 -1.58 -4.03 -6.08
N ALA A 31 -1.02 -3.85 -4.88
CA ALA A 31 -0.67 -4.95 -3.99
C ALA A 31 -1.19 -4.73 -2.56
N ALA A 32 -1.77 -5.77 -1.98
CA ALA A 32 -2.15 -5.82 -0.57
C ALA A 32 -1.01 -6.42 0.26
N VAL A 33 -0.46 -5.62 1.18
CA VAL A 33 0.59 -6.01 2.11
C VAL A 33 0.02 -6.02 3.53
N THR A 34 0.15 -7.15 4.23
CA THR A 34 -0.42 -7.32 5.57
C THR A 34 0.65 -7.58 6.61
N LEU A 35 0.53 -6.92 7.76
CA LEU A 35 1.28 -7.22 8.97
C LEU A 35 0.47 -8.18 9.86
N GLN A 36 0.95 -9.41 10.00
CA GLN A 36 0.32 -10.45 10.82
C GLN A 36 0.84 -10.40 12.27
N PRO A 37 0.12 -10.99 13.25
CA PRO A 37 0.54 -10.97 14.66
C PRO A 37 1.92 -11.59 14.96
N SER A 38 2.40 -12.49 14.10
CA SER A 38 3.71 -13.14 14.22
C SER A 38 4.85 -12.36 13.56
N GLU A 39 4.54 -11.23 12.92
CA GLU A 39 5.47 -10.46 12.09
C GLU A 39 5.86 -9.15 12.78
N GLY A 40 7.07 -8.69 12.47
CA GLY A 40 7.62 -7.45 12.96
C GLY A 40 7.77 -6.38 11.86
N PRO A 41 8.37 -5.22 12.23
CA PRO A 41 8.60 -4.13 11.29
C PRO A 41 9.44 -4.51 10.06
N ALA A 42 10.48 -5.33 10.24
CA ALA A 42 11.33 -5.77 9.13
C ALA A 42 10.56 -6.62 8.11
N ASP A 43 9.63 -7.46 8.56
CA ASP A 43 8.85 -8.34 7.69
C ASP A 43 7.91 -7.53 6.79
N ILE A 44 7.15 -6.58 7.34
CA ILE A 44 6.26 -5.75 6.51
C ILE A 44 7.06 -4.82 5.59
N ARG A 45 8.22 -4.32 6.02
CA ARG A 45 9.10 -3.53 5.15
C ARG A 45 9.54 -4.34 3.93
N ALA A 46 10.07 -5.55 4.15
CA ALA A 46 10.52 -6.42 3.07
C ALA A 46 9.38 -6.76 2.10
N LYS A 47 8.17 -7.02 2.61
CA LYS A 47 6.99 -7.26 1.75
C LYS A 47 6.60 -6.04 0.91
N MET A 48 6.69 -4.82 1.46
CA MET A 48 6.43 -3.60 0.69
C MET A 48 7.51 -3.40 -0.40
N GLU A 49 8.78 -3.62 -0.09
CA GLU A 49 9.89 -3.56 -1.06
C GLU A 49 9.70 -4.58 -2.19
N GLU A 50 9.34 -5.82 -1.85
CA GLU A 50 9.04 -6.88 -2.84
C GLU A 50 7.85 -6.51 -3.73
N ALA A 51 6.77 -5.98 -3.14
CA ALA A 51 5.59 -5.55 -3.88
C ALA A 51 5.91 -4.39 -4.84
N VAL A 52 6.66 -3.38 -4.39
CA VAL A 52 7.09 -2.26 -5.25
C VAL A 52 7.97 -2.77 -6.40
N ALA A 53 8.90 -3.68 -6.14
CA ALA A 53 9.76 -4.26 -7.18
C ALA A 53 9.00 -5.08 -8.23
N SER A 54 7.75 -5.48 -7.93
CA SER A 54 6.87 -6.19 -8.87
C SER A 54 6.09 -5.28 -9.82
N PHE A 55 6.09 -3.97 -9.59
CA PHE A 55 5.36 -3.01 -10.42
C PHE A 55 6.11 -2.65 -11.69
N ASP A 56 5.36 -2.25 -12.72
CA ASP A 56 5.92 -1.82 -14.00
C ASP A 56 6.81 -0.56 -13.86
N ASP A 57 6.45 0.34 -12.94
CA ASP A 57 7.16 1.59 -12.63
C ASP A 57 7.34 1.71 -11.10
N PRO A 58 8.49 1.27 -10.54
CA PRO A 58 8.75 1.36 -9.11
C PRO A 58 9.09 2.78 -8.64
N ASP A 59 9.26 3.75 -9.55
CA ASP A 59 9.65 5.11 -9.19
C ASP A 59 8.45 5.98 -8.78
N GLN A 60 7.21 5.57 -9.08
CA GLN A 60 5.99 6.28 -8.73
C GLN A 60 5.05 5.41 -7.90
N VAL A 61 5.03 5.62 -6.58
CA VAL A 61 4.30 4.75 -5.65
C VAL A 61 3.42 5.54 -4.68
N LEU A 62 2.15 5.16 -4.57
CA LEU A 62 1.24 5.59 -3.53
C LEU A 62 1.08 4.47 -2.49
N ILE A 63 1.49 4.73 -1.25
CA ILE A 63 1.31 3.80 -0.14
C ILE A 63 0.11 4.26 0.70
N MET A 64 -0.97 3.48 0.68
CA MET A 64 -2.16 3.71 1.47
C MET A 64 -2.14 2.82 2.73
N VAL A 65 -2.17 3.44 3.90
CA VAL A 65 -2.07 2.74 5.18
C VAL A 65 -3.32 2.90 6.04
N ASP A 66 -3.54 1.94 6.95
CA ASP A 66 -4.68 1.96 7.87
C ASP A 66 -4.60 3.12 8.88
N LEU A 67 -3.51 3.21 9.65
CA LEU A 67 -3.38 4.11 10.78
C LEU A 67 -2.05 4.87 10.76
N TRP A 68 -2.13 6.19 10.98
CA TRP A 68 -0.96 7.03 11.20
C TRP A 68 -0.21 6.57 12.47
N GLY A 69 1.12 6.48 12.38
CA GLY A 69 1.99 6.06 13.49
C GLY A 69 2.00 4.56 13.78
N GLY A 70 1.17 3.76 13.09
CA GLY A 70 1.22 2.30 13.17
C GLY A 70 2.47 1.71 12.50
N THR A 71 2.73 0.42 12.71
CA THR A 71 3.90 -0.25 12.11
C THR A 71 3.92 -0.16 10.57
N PRO A 72 2.81 -0.39 9.83
CA PRO A 72 2.78 -0.18 8.37
C PRO A 72 3.19 1.24 7.97
N PHE A 73 2.62 2.25 8.62
CA PHE A 73 2.96 3.67 8.37
C PHE A 73 4.43 3.96 8.66
N ASN A 74 4.95 3.54 9.82
CA ASN A 74 6.34 3.84 10.20
C ASN A 74 7.35 3.21 9.23
N GLN A 75 7.06 2.01 8.72
CA GLN A 75 7.91 1.37 7.73
C GLN A 75 7.77 2.00 6.34
N ALA A 76 6.55 2.37 5.91
CA ALA A 76 6.34 3.14 4.68
C ALA A 76 7.09 4.48 4.73
N ASN A 77 7.06 5.19 5.85
CA ASN A 77 7.78 6.44 6.06
C ASN A 77 9.30 6.28 6.05
N GLY A 78 9.81 5.08 6.34
CA GLY A 78 11.23 4.77 6.17
C GLY A 78 11.61 4.39 4.74
N LEU A 79 10.65 3.97 3.91
CA LEU A 79 10.86 3.61 2.51
C LEU A 79 10.83 4.82 1.57
N ILE A 80 10.04 5.85 1.92
CA ILE A 80 9.91 7.07 1.11
C ILE A 80 11.16 7.98 1.19
N ASP A 81 12.06 7.75 2.14
CA ASP A 81 13.30 8.53 2.30
C ASP A 81 14.15 8.47 1.02
N GLY A 82 14.37 9.63 0.39
CA GLY A 82 15.04 9.74 -0.92
C GLY A 82 14.13 9.56 -2.15
N HIS A 83 12.83 9.36 -1.96
CA HIS A 83 11.80 9.24 -3.01
C HIS A 83 10.66 10.26 -2.84
N GLU A 84 10.84 11.31 -2.03
CA GLU A 84 9.78 12.21 -1.58
C GLU A 84 9.10 13.00 -2.71
N ASP A 85 9.76 13.12 -3.87
CA ASP A 85 9.23 13.81 -5.04
C ASP A 85 8.25 12.96 -5.87
N THR A 86 8.29 11.63 -5.73
CA THR A 86 7.54 10.69 -6.59
C THR A 86 6.75 9.64 -5.83
N TRP A 87 7.02 9.47 -4.54
CA TRP A 87 6.29 8.59 -3.65
C TRP A 87 5.41 9.40 -2.71
N ALA A 88 4.28 8.82 -2.30
CA ALA A 88 3.37 9.45 -1.35
C ALA A 88 2.80 8.43 -0.36
N ILE A 89 2.51 8.87 0.86
CA ILE A 89 1.85 8.06 1.89
C ILE A 89 0.55 8.73 2.28
N VAL A 90 -0.54 7.98 2.32
CA VAL A 90 -1.83 8.45 2.85
C VAL A 90 -2.35 7.47 3.89
N ALA A 91 -2.68 7.98 5.08
CA ALA A 91 -3.23 7.19 6.17
C ALA A 91 -4.76 7.31 6.25
N GLY A 92 -5.40 6.38 6.95
CA GLY A 92 -6.86 6.35 7.08
C GLY A 92 -7.56 5.67 5.91
N LEU A 93 -6.91 4.64 5.34
CA LEU A 93 -7.41 3.87 4.21
C LEU A 93 -8.90 3.53 4.36
N ASN A 94 -9.69 3.94 3.38
CA ASN A 94 -11.09 3.60 3.23
C ASN A 94 -11.41 3.34 1.75
N LEU A 95 -12.58 2.75 1.49
CA LEU A 95 -12.93 2.30 0.14
C LEU A 95 -13.11 3.47 -0.84
N PRO A 96 -13.77 4.60 -0.49
CA PRO A 96 -13.82 5.76 -1.37
C PRO A 96 -12.45 6.24 -1.86
N MET A 97 -11.45 6.31 -0.97
CA MET A 97 -10.09 6.71 -1.35
C MET A 97 -9.46 5.74 -2.35
N LEU A 98 -9.64 4.43 -2.15
CA LEU A 98 -9.09 3.42 -3.06
C LEU A 98 -9.71 3.53 -4.47
N ILE A 99 -11.03 3.74 -4.53
CA ILE A 99 -11.73 3.89 -5.81
C ILE A 99 -11.29 5.17 -6.53
N ASP A 100 -11.09 6.27 -5.80
CA ASP A 100 -10.61 7.53 -6.36
C ASP A 100 -9.19 7.40 -6.93
N ALA A 101 -8.32 6.65 -6.23
CA ALA A 101 -6.96 6.36 -6.69
C ALA A 101 -6.91 5.55 -7.99
N TYR A 102 -7.89 4.66 -8.24
CA TYR A 102 -7.97 3.91 -9.50
C TYR A 102 -8.42 4.75 -10.69
N ALA A 103 -9.20 5.81 -10.43
CA ALA A 103 -9.77 6.65 -11.47
C ALA A 103 -8.84 7.78 -11.93
N SER A 104 -7.70 7.96 -11.24
CA SER A 104 -6.77 9.08 -11.41
C SER A 104 -5.61 8.77 -12.35
#